data_AF-A0A840G5N5-F1
#
_entry.id   AF-A0A840G5N5-F1
#
_cell.length_a   1.000
_cell.length_b   1.000
_cell.length_c   1.000
_cell.angle_alpha   90.00
_cell.angle_beta   90.00
_cell.angle_gamma   90.00
#
_symmetry.space_group_name_H-M   'P 1'
#
loop_
_entity.id
_entity.type
_entity.pdbx_description
1 polymer ?
#
loop_
_entity_poly.entity_id
_entity_poly.type
_entity_poly.pdbx_seq_one_letter_code
_entity_poly.pdbx_strand_id
1 'polypeptide(L)'
;MADPYQHLLATMQRLRELADDSDWDAAAALAGTIDLAALPPAQPADRAVLEQTLALIPDIDEKASWLKNDIGRLLKGFSGQQQQR
;
A
#
# COMPACT_ATOMS: atom_id res chain seq x y z
N MET A 1 14.61 0.60 22.35
CA MET A 1 13.37 1.07 21.68
C MET A 1 13.64 0.98 20.19
N ALA A 2 12.75 0.36 19.42
CA ALA A 2 12.89 0.35 17.97
C ALA A 2 12.67 1.77 17.43
N ASP A 3 13.45 2.17 16.44
CA ASP A 3 13.30 3.46 15.78
C ASP A 3 11.98 3.49 14.99
N PRO A 4 11.08 4.48 15.24
CA PRO A 4 9.74 4.47 14.65
C PRO A 4 9.76 4.64 13.13
N TYR A 5 10.77 5.32 12.57
CA TYR A 5 10.94 5.45 11.13
C TYR A 5 11.47 4.17 10.50
N GLN A 6 12.38 3.46 11.16
CA GLN A 6 12.81 2.13 10.73
C GLN A 6 11.65 1.12 10.76
N HIS A 7 10.77 1.22 11.77
CA HIS A 7 9.57 0.40 11.81
C HIS A 7 8.62 0.71 10.65
N LEU A 8 8.39 1.99 10.35
CA LEU A 8 7.60 2.40 9.18
C LEU A 8 8.18 1.83 7.88
N LEU A 9 9.50 1.92 7.68
CA LEU A 9 10.17 1.37 6.50
C LEU A 9 9.96 -0.14 6.39
N ALA A 10 10.14 -0.88 7.49
CA ALA A 10 9.93 -2.33 7.51
C ALA A 10 8.47 -2.70 7.19
N THR A 11 7.49 -1.95 7.73
CA THR A 11 6.07 -2.14 7.43
C THR A 11 5.77 -1.89 5.95
N MET A 12 6.36 -0.84 5.36
CA MET A 12 6.19 -0.53 3.94
C MET A 12 6.87 -1.55 3.02
N GLN A 13 8.03 -2.09 3.41
CA GLN A 13 8.67 -3.20 2.71
C GLN A 13 7.78 -4.45 2.74
N ARG A 14 7.20 -4.77 3.91
CA ARG A 14 6.28 -5.91 4.04
C ARG A 14 5.01 -5.73 3.22
N LEU A 15 4.47 -4.51 3.17
CA LEU A 15 3.32 -4.19 2.34
C LEU A 15 3.60 -4.45 0.85
N ARG A 16 4.80 -4.08 0.38
CA ARG A 16 5.24 -4.38 -0.98
C ARG A 16 5.30 -5.88 -1.25
N GLU A 17 5.87 -6.68 -0.33
CA GLU A 17 5.90 -8.14 -0.47
C GLU A 17 4.48 -8.74 -0.59
N LEU A 18 3.55 -8.29 0.26
CA LEU A 18 2.15 -8.74 0.18
C LEU A 18 1.48 -8.34 -1.14
N ALA A 19 1.81 -7.16 -1.67
CA ALA A 19 1.35 -6.73 -2.99
C ALA A 19 1.93 -7.58 -4.13
N ASP A 20 3.19 -8.02 -4.02
CA ASP A 20 3.81 -8.97 -4.96
C ASP A 20 3.12 -10.36 -4.91
N ASP A 21 2.80 -10.84 -3.71
CA ASP A 21 2.07 -12.09 -3.50
C ASP A 21 0.56 -11.99 -3.83
N SER A 22 0.07 -10.80 -4.22
CA SER A 22 -1.35 -10.51 -4.43
C SER A 22 -2.25 -10.78 -3.22
N ASP A 23 -1.68 -10.81 -2.01
CA ASP A 23 -2.40 -10.97 -0.75
C ASP A 23 -2.94 -9.60 -0.28
N TRP A 24 -3.95 -9.12 -1.00
CA TRP A 24 -4.52 -7.79 -0.79
C TRP A 24 -5.30 -7.65 0.51
N ASP A 25 -5.80 -8.75 1.08
CA ASP A 25 -6.48 -8.75 2.38
C ASP A 25 -5.46 -8.48 3.50
N ALA A 26 -4.35 -9.24 3.51
CA ALA A 26 -3.27 -9.01 4.44
C ALA A 26 -2.61 -7.64 4.23
N ALA A 27 -2.43 -7.20 2.98
CA ALA A 27 -1.88 -5.87 2.67
C ALA A 27 -2.78 -4.76 3.22
N ALA A 28 -4.10 -4.85 3.06
CA ALA A 28 -5.05 -3.88 3.60
C ALA A 28 -5.05 -3.87 5.14
N ALA A 29 -5.03 -5.05 5.77
CA ALA A 29 -4.94 -5.17 7.22
C ALA A 29 -3.65 -4.51 7.75
N LEU A 30 -2.51 -4.74 7.08
CA LEU A 30 -1.22 -4.17 7.46
C LEU A 30 -1.20 -2.64 7.25
N ALA A 31 -1.68 -2.14 6.11
CA ALA A 31 -1.78 -0.70 5.86
C ALA A 31 -2.61 0.02 6.94
N GLY A 32 -3.68 -0.63 7.42
CA GLY A 32 -4.52 -0.10 8.50
C GLY A 32 -3.81 0.04 9.86
N THR A 33 -2.63 -0.56 10.04
CA THR A 33 -1.82 -0.41 11.26
C THR A 33 -0.87 0.79 11.23
N ILE A 34 -0.68 1.41 10.06
CA ILE A 34 0.22 2.56 9.90
C ILE A 34 -0.46 3.81 10.45
N ASP A 35 0.05 4.33 11.57
CA ASP A 35 -0.34 5.62 12.13
C ASP A 35 0.80 6.63 11.99
N LEU A 36 0.75 7.44 10.92
CA LEU A 36 1.73 8.49 10.68
C LEU A 36 1.63 9.64 11.68
N ALA A 37 0.46 9.84 12.33
CA ALA A 37 0.28 10.90 13.32
C ALA A 37 0.94 10.55 14.66
N ALA A 38 1.17 9.26 14.93
CA ALA A 38 1.91 8.78 16.09
C ALA A 38 3.44 8.92 15.96
N LEU A 39 3.96 9.29 14.78
CA LEU A 39 5.40 9.44 14.57
C LEU A 39 5.93 10.71 15.25
N PRO A 40 7.06 10.62 15.97
CA PRO A 40 7.69 11.81 16.56
C PRO A 40 8.23 12.73 15.45
N PRO A 41 8.50 14.02 15.71
CA PRO A 41 9.07 14.92 14.71
C PRO A 41 10.38 14.39 14.10
N ALA A 42 10.44 14.31 12.76
CA ALA A 42 11.60 13.80 12.03
C ALA A 42 12.86 14.61 12.30
N GLN A 43 13.98 13.92 12.42
CA GLN A 43 15.33 14.47 12.53
C GLN A 43 16.10 14.31 11.22
N PRO A 44 17.20 15.06 10.99
CA PRO A 44 18.02 14.90 9.79
C PRO A 44 18.55 13.47 9.57
N ALA A 45 18.75 12.70 10.65
CA ALA A 45 19.18 11.31 10.58
C ALA A 45 18.13 10.37 9.96
N ASP A 46 16.84 10.72 10.03
CA ASP A 46 15.72 9.91 9.53
C ASP A 46 15.51 10.07 8.03
N ARG A 47 16.15 11.10 7.42
CA ARG A 47 15.97 11.47 6.01
C ARG A 47 16.15 10.27 5.08
N ALA A 48 17.23 9.51 5.25
CA ALA A 48 17.52 8.37 4.38
C ALA A 48 16.44 7.28 4.50
N VAL A 49 15.84 7.10 5.67
CA VAL A 49 14.78 6.10 5.91
C VAL A 49 13.47 6.55 5.27
N LEU A 50 13.15 7.84 5.40
CA LEU A 50 11.98 8.45 4.78
C LEU A 50 12.06 8.43 3.25
N GLU A 51 13.24 8.72 2.68
CA GLU A 51 13.48 8.65 1.24
C GLU A 51 13.31 7.21 0.71
N GLN A 52 13.84 6.21 1.44
CA GLN A 52 13.64 4.80 1.10
C GLN A 52 12.16 4.39 1.21
N THR A 53 11.48 4.84 2.26
CA THR A 53 10.05 4.58 2.45
C THR A 53 9.22 5.16 1.31
N LEU A 54 9.51 6.40 0.92
CA LEU A 54 8.83 7.09 -0.17
C LEU A 54 9.03 6.36 -1.51
N ALA A 55 10.22 5.81 -1.76
CA ALA A 55 10.52 5.07 -2.99
C ALA A 55 9.71 3.78 -3.16
N LEU A 56 9.13 3.22 -2.08
CA LEU A 56 8.30 2.01 -2.15
C LEU A 56 6.87 2.30 -2.61
N ILE A 57 6.37 3.53 -2.41
CA ILE A 57 4.97 3.88 -2.68
C ILE A 57 4.57 3.67 -4.16
N PRO A 58 5.34 4.14 -5.16
CA PRO A 58 4.96 3.95 -6.56
C PRO A 58 4.89 2.47 -6.98
N ASP A 59 5.76 1.63 -6.42
CA ASP A 59 5.81 0.20 -6.72
C ASP A 59 4.58 -0.54 -6.17
N ILE A 60 4.18 -0.21 -4.93
CA ILE A 60 2.93 -0.71 -4.33
C ILE A 60 1.71 -0.23 -5.15
N ASP A 61 1.68 1.05 -5.55
CA ASP A 61 0.57 1.63 -6.31
C ASP A 61 0.41 0.99 -7.70
N GLU A 62 1.53 0.71 -8.38
CA GLU A 62 1.52 0.02 -9.68
C GLU A 62 0.93 -1.39 -9.54
N LYS A 63 1.32 -2.16 -8.51
CA LYS A 63 0.77 -3.50 -8.26
C LYS A 63 -0.73 -3.44 -7.95
N ALA A 64 -1.18 -2.46 -7.18
CA ALA A 64 -2.59 -2.25 -6.88
C ALA A 64 -3.41 -1.77 -8.10
N SER A 65 -2.76 -1.11 -9.06
CA SER A 65 -3.42 -0.56 -10.25
C SER A 65 -4.04 -1.63 -11.15
N TRP A 66 -3.44 -2.82 -11.26
CA TRP A 66 -4.05 -3.94 -11.97
C TRP A 66 -5.38 -4.35 -11.32
N LEU A 67 -5.41 -4.51 -9.99
CA LEU A 67 -6.60 -4.90 -9.25
C LEU A 67 -7.75 -3.91 -9.46
N LYS A 68 -7.45 -2.60 -9.39
CA LYS A 68 -8.43 -1.53 -9.66
C LYS A 68 -9.00 -1.63 -11.08
N ASN A 69 -8.16 -1.90 -12.07
CA ASN A 69 -8.59 -2.04 -13.46
C ASN A 69 -9.47 -3.28 -13.66
N ASP A 70 -9.13 -4.40 -13.03
CA ASP A 70 -9.88 -5.65 -13.16
C ASP A 70 -11.26 -5.55 -12.50
N ILE A 71 -11.33 -5.06 -11.26
CA ILE A 71 -12.60 -4.76 -10.59
C ILE A 71 -13.43 -3.77 -11.42
N GLY A 72 -12.81 -2.73 -11.98
CA GLY A 72 -13.48 -1.78 -12.86
C GLY A 72 -14.06 -2.42 -14.14
N ARG A 73 -13.37 -3.42 -14.72
CA ARG A 73 -13.89 -4.20 -15.86
C ARG A 73 -15.05 -5.09 -15.44
N LEU A 74 -14.94 -5.79 -14.32
CA LEU A 74 -15.99 -6.65 -13.79
C LEU A 74 -17.28 -5.85 -13.53
N LEU A 75 -17.17 -4.69 -12.87
CA LEU A 75 -18.30 -3.80 -12.61
C LEU A 75 -18.99 -3.32 -13.90
N LYS A 76 -18.21 -2.93 -14.92
CA LYS A 76 -18.77 -2.56 -16.24
C LYS A 76 -19.48 -3.72 -16.93
N GLY A 77 -18.97 -4.95 -16.78
CA GLY A 77 -19.61 -6.16 -17.29
C GLY A 77 -20.99 -6.41 -16.68
N PHE A 78 -21.15 -6.19 -15.38
CA PHE A 78 -22.44 -6.27 -14.71
C PHE A 78 -23.43 -5.18 -15.19
N SER A 79 -22.97 -3.94 -15.39
CA SER A 79 -23.81 -2.86 -15.94
C SER A 79 -24.29 -3.16 -17.36
N GLY A 80 -23.49 -3.84 -18.18
CA GLY A 80 -23.87 -4.26 -19.53
C GLY A 80 -24.91 -5.40 -19.58
N GLN A 81 -24.91 -6.31 -18.60
CA GLN A 81 -25.91 -7.38 -18.52
C GLN A 81 -27.28 -6.92 -18.00
N GLN A 82 -27.35 -5.82 -17.24
CA GLN A 82 -28.60 -5.31 -16.68
C GLN A 82 -29.49 -4.61 -17.73
N GLN A 83 -28.94 -4.22 -18.88
CA GLN A 83 -29.65 -3.56 -19.98
C GLN A 83 -30.26 -4.55 -21.00
N GLN A 84 -30.04 -5.86 -20.83
CA GLN A 84 -30.53 -6.91 -21.75
C GLN A 84 -31.62 -7.81 -21.15
N ARG A 85 -32.32 -7.36 -20.10
CA ARG A 85 -33.52 -8.04 -19.58
C ARG A 85 -34.76 -7.16 -19.65
#